data_AF-A0A2E1KII2-F1
#
_entry.id   AF-A0A2E1KII2-F1
#
_cell.length_a   1.000
_cell.length_b   1.000
_cell.length_c   1.000
_cell.angle_alpha   90.00
_cell.angle_beta   90.00
_cell.angle_gamma   90.00
#
_symmetry.space_group_name_H-M   'P 1'
#
loop_
_entity.id
_entity.type
_entity.pdbx_description
1 polymer ?
#
loop_
_entity_poly.entity_id
_entity_poly.type
_entity_poly.pdbx_seq_one_letter_code
_entity_poly.pdbx_strand_id
1 'polypeptide(L)'
;MWPIALLAWWPELPPEPPRVRSLPSHRQAAAKQAARRYAEGPLRVTDFRAAPPTEPVPGSPSLQAFTQTDFRFTWKYTISRRNRRFHLKATTIDLYGVVVRDRSWNRAPDNQRLLDHEQGHFDITETAIRQARLKLQEPMSRRLIRASGNTLKRALRRLEENVLQFLEPFAAETRKRHTHYDRVTGHGKNSAAQHRERMRQKNDLDRLAKQLRVLPGTTHSPE
;
A
#
# COMPACT_ATOMS: atom_id res chain seq x y z
N MET A 1 -52.03 44.67 22.48
CA MET A 1 -50.82 44.29 23.23
C MET A 1 -50.39 42.90 22.79
N TRP A 2 -49.28 42.80 22.06
CA TRP A 2 -48.68 41.54 21.59
C TRP A 2 -47.24 41.47 22.13
N PRO A 3 -46.76 40.35 22.67
CA PRO A 3 -45.35 40.23 23.01
C PRO A 3 -44.55 39.83 21.77
N ILE A 4 -43.49 40.59 21.50
CA ILE A 4 -42.49 40.31 20.48
C ILE A 4 -41.60 39.17 20.99
N ALA A 5 -41.55 38.07 20.23
CA ALA A 5 -40.65 36.96 20.47
C ALA A 5 -39.21 37.36 20.12
N LEU A 6 -38.33 37.39 21.12
CA LEU A 6 -36.89 37.54 20.95
C LEU A 6 -36.31 36.23 20.37
N LEU A 7 -36.06 36.23 19.07
CA LEU A 7 -35.20 35.24 18.41
C LEU A 7 -33.77 35.43 18.94
N ALA A 8 -33.32 34.48 19.77
CA ALA A 8 -31.94 34.38 20.19
C ALA A 8 -31.04 34.09 18.98
N TRP A 9 -30.37 35.12 18.50
CA TRP A 9 -29.35 35.04 17.46
C TRP A 9 -28.09 34.45 18.09
N TRP A 10 -27.89 33.13 17.96
CA TRP A 10 -26.61 32.51 18.29
C TRP A 10 -25.61 32.83 17.17
N PRO A 11 -24.47 33.47 17.44
CA PRO A 11 -23.42 33.58 16.45
C PRO A 11 -22.91 32.18 16.13
N GLU A 12 -23.02 31.76 14.86
CA GLU A 12 -22.30 30.59 14.37
C GLU A 12 -20.82 30.80 14.65
N LEU A 13 -20.27 30.04 15.60
CA LEU A 13 -18.83 30.04 15.86
C LEU A 13 -18.09 29.80 14.53
N PRO A 14 -17.08 30.62 14.20
CA PRO A 14 -16.32 30.44 12.97
C PRO A 14 -15.73 29.03 12.93
N PRO A 15 -15.72 28.35 11.76
CA PRO A 15 -15.19 27.00 11.66
C PRO A 15 -13.70 27.01 12.07
N GLU A 16 -13.34 26.20 13.07
CA GLU A 16 -11.93 26.04 13.47
C GLU A 16 -11.06 25.70 12.25
N PRO A 17 -9.83 26.24 12.17
CA PRO A 17 -8.90 25.90 11.10
C PRO A 17 -8.62 24.39 11.08
N PRO A 18 -8.48 23.77 9.90
CA PRO A 18 -8.28 22.34 9.77
C PRO A 18 -6.95 21.91 10.41
N ARG A 19 -7.02 21.11 11.48
CA ARG A 19 -5.82 20.51 12.09
C ARG A 19 -5.35 19.31 11.26
N VAL A 20 -4.06 19.28 10.90
CA VAL A 20 -3.44 18.14 10.22
C VAL A 20 -3.03 17.10 11.27
N ARG A 21 -3.46 15.85 11.09
CA ARG A 21 -3.03 14.73 11.94
C ARG A 21 -2.49 13.59 11.05
N SER A 22 -1.46 12.90 11.54
CA SER A 22 -0.96 11.65 10.97
C SER A 22 -1.43 10.49 11.83
N LEU A 23 -1.92 9.43 11.21
CA LEU A 23 -2.19 8.17 11.90
C LEU A 23 -1.64 7.04 11.03
N PRO A 24 -0.86 6.11 11.60
CA PRO A 24 -0.67 4.82 10.96
C PRO A 24 -2.04 4.13 10.86
N SER A 25 -2.26 3.35 9.80
CA SER A 25 -3.50 2.54 9.72
C SER A 25 -3.58 1.59 10.92
N HIS A 26 -4.79 1.19 11.34
CA HIS A 26 -4.93 0.30 12.51
C HIS A 26 -4.17 -1.02 12.31
N ARG A 27 -3.98 -1.44 11.06
CA ARG A 27 -3.19 -2.62 10.65
C ARG A 27 -1.68 -2.42 10.77
N GLN A 28 -1.19 -1.19 10.80
CA GLN A 28 0.25 -0.88 10.90
C GLN A 28 0.81 -0.86 12.32
N ALA A 29 -0.02 -0.57 13.33
CA ALA A 29 0.45 -0.50 14.72
C ALA A 29 0.99 -1.86 15.22
N ALA A 30 0.42 -2.97 14.76
CA ALA A 30 0.84 -4.32 15.12
C ALA A 30 2.02 -4.87 14.28
N ALA A 31 2.39 -4.22 13.16
CA ALA A 31 3.25 -4.81 12.14
C ALA A 31 4.54 -4.02 11.85
N LYS A 32 4.93 -3.12 12.76
CA LYS A 32 6.03 -2.16 12.55
C LYS A 32 7.44 -2.78 12.59
N GLN A 33 7.63 -3.95 13.19
CA GLN A 33 8.98 -4.45 13.49
C GLN A 33 9.60 -5.44 12.46
N ALA A 34 8.86 -5.89 11.45
CA ALA A 34 9.37 -6.94 10.55
C ALA A 34 9.09 -6.75 9.05
N ALA A 35 8.63 -5.58 8.63
CA ALA A 35 8.38 -5.31 7.22
C ALA A 35 9.51 -4.50 6.59
N ARG A 36 10.02 -4.97 5.46
CA ARG A 36 11.03 -4.26 4.66
C ARG A 36 10.40 -3.56 3.48
N ARG A 37 10.68 -2.27 3.28
CA ARG A 37 10.18 -1.48 2.14
C ARG A 37 10.99 -1.74 0.88
N TYR A 38 10.35 -1.54 -0.27
CA TYR A 38 11.01 -1.69 -1.57
C TYR A 38 12.17 -0.70 -1.78
N ALA A 39 12.03 0.52 -1.24
CA ALA A 39 13.05 1.56 -1.34
C ALA A 39 14.36 1.19 -0.63
N GLU A 40 14.38 0.18 0.25
CA GLU A 40 15.58 -0.32 0.92
C GLU A 40 16.46 -1.18 -0.01
N GLY A 41 16.06 -1.37 -1.27
CA GLY A 41 16.85 -2.02 -2.32
C GLY A 41 16.46 -3.48 -2.61
N PRO A 42 17.32 -4.23 -3.32
CA PRO A 42 17.08 -5.65 -3.60
C PRO A 42 17.01 -6.50 -2.33
N LEU A 43 16.21 -7.55 -2.35
CA LEU A 43 16.07 -8.54 -1.28
C LEU A 43 17.41 -9.20 -0.99
N ARG A 44 17.58 -9.48 0.30
CA ARG A 44 18.72 -10.19 0.85
C ARG A 44 18.22 -11.44 1.54
N VAL A 45 19.08 -12.43 1.70
CA VAL A 45 18.78 -13.66 2.48
C VAL A 45 18.22 -13.33 3.87
N THR A 46 18.74 -12.27 4.51
CA THR A 46 18.27 -11.81 5.82
C THR A 46 16.79 -11.38 5.84
N ASP A 47 16.17 -11.15 4.70
CA ASP A 47 14.75 -10.75 4.58
C ASP A 47 13.79 -11.93 4.76
N PHE A 48 14.29 -13.16 4.75
CA PHE A 48 13.52 -14.38 4.95
C PHE A 48 13.70 -14.87 6.39
N ARG A 49 12.79 -14.48 7.28
CA ARG A 49 12.89 -14.75 8.73
C ARG A 49 11.95 -15.84 9.22
N ALA A 50 10.97 -16.23 8.41
CA ALA A 50 10.10 -17.34 8.76
C ALA A 50 10.85 -18.67 8.63
N ALA A 51 10.53 -19.62 9.51
CA ALA A 51 10.91 -21.00 9.31
C ALA A 51 10.21 -21.56 8.07
N PRO A 52 10.90 -22.28 7.16
CA PRO A 52 10.25 -23.02 6.11
C PRO A 52 9.25 -24.03 6.69
N PRO A 53 8.12 -24.31 6.02
CA PRO A 53 7.20 -25.35 6.47
C PRO A 53 7.92 -26.70 6.49
N THR A 54 7.59 -27.57 7.43
CA THR A 54 8.13 -28.94 7.49
C THR A 54 7.43 -29.85 6.48
N GLU A 55 6.13 -29.63 6.27
CA GLU A 55 5.33 -30.35 5.29
C GLU A 55 5.40 -29.71 3.89
N PRO A 56 5.18 -30.48 2.82
CA PRO A 56 5.02 -29.92 1.48
C PRO A 56 3.85 -28.93 1.46
N VAL A 57 4.05 -27.77 0.82
CA VAL A 57 2.96 -26.80 0.64
C VAL A 57 1.92 -27.41 -0.33
N PRO A 58 0.64 -27.52 0.05
CA PRO A 58 -0.40 -28.03 -0.85
C PRO A 58 -0.42 -27.26 -2.17
N GLY A 59 -0.41 -27.99 -3.29
CA GLY A 59 -0.34 -27.41 -4.64
C GLY A 59 1.06 -26.97 -5.11
N SER A 60 2.05 -26.94 -4.22
CA SER A 60 3.45 -26.58 -4.52
C SER A 60 4.45 -27.41 -3.71
N PRO A 61 4.45 -28.75 -3.82
CA PRO A 61 5.31 -29.62 -2.99
C PRO A 61 6.81 -29.39 -3.20
N SER A 62 7.21 -28.73 -4.30
CA SER A 62 8.61 -28.43 -4.62
C SER A 62 9.04 -26.98 -4.34
N LEU A 63 8.23 -26.20 -3.60
CA LEU A 63 8.54 -24.81 -3.29
C LEU A 63 9.80 -24.71 -2.41
N GLN A 64 10.81 -23.96 -2.86
CA GLN A 64 12.08 -23.79 -2.17
C GLN A 64 12.18 -22.44 -1.44
N ALA A 65 11.42 -21.44 -1.88
CA ALA A 65 11.30 -20.17 -1.18
C ALA A 65 9.88 -19.61 -1.34
N PHE A 66 9.53 -18.68 -0.46
CA PHE A 66 8.27 -17.97 -0.50
C PHE A 66 8.45 -16.56 0.05
N THR A 67 8.00 -15.58 -0.73
CA THR A 67 7.96 -14.18 -0.32
C THR A 67 6.52 -13.72 -0.12
N GLN A 68 6.18 -13.38 1.13
CA GLN A 68 4.95 -12.66 1.41
C GLN A 68 5.20 -11.16 1.17
N THR A 69 4.50 -10.59 0.19
CA THR A 69 4.47 -9.14 -0.04
C THR A 69 3.13 -8.56 0.40
N ASP A 70 3.13 -7.30 0.84
CA ASP A 70 1.93 -6.59 1.26
C ASP A 70 1.90 -5.15 0.71
N PHE A 71 0.68 -4.65 0.52
CA PHE A 71 0.38 -3.24 0.28
C PHE A 71 0.22 -2.55 1.62
N ARG A 72 0.98 -1.48 1.87
CA ARG A 72 0.84 -0.65 3.06
C ARG A 72 0.67 0.81 2.67
N PHE A 73 0.03 1.56 3.54
CA PHE A 73 -0.17 2.99 3.31
C PHE A 73 -0.19 3.80 4.60
N THR A 74 0.39 4.99 4.57
CA THR A 74 0.17 5.99 5.62
C THR A 74 -0.60 7.17 5.05
N TRP A 75 -1.27 7.94 5.89
CA TRP A 75 -1.90 9.18 5.44
C TRP A 75 -1.75 10.32 6.44
N LYS A 76 -1.94 11.52 5.93
CA LYS A 76 -2.26 12.71 6.73
C LYS A 76 -3.65 13.17 6.34
N TYR A 77 -4.38 13.75 7.28
CA TYR A 77 -5.73 14.24 7.00
C TYR A 77 -6.02 15.57 7.71
N THR A 78 -6.93 16.33 7.13
CA THR A 78 -7.61 17.44 7.80
C THR A 78 -8.98 16.99 8.30
N ILE A 79 -9.43 17.64 9.36
CA ILE A 79 -10.71 17.40 10.00
C ILE A 79 -11.50 18.69 10.11
N SER A 80 -12.80 18.62 9.85
CA SER A 80 -13.77 19.65 10.20
C SER A 80 -15.02 19.02 10.79
N ARG A 81 -15.80 19.83 11.52
CA ARG A 81 -17.08 19.42 12.10
C ARG A 81 -18.18 20.29 11.52
N ARG A 82 -19.20 19.66 10.92
CA ARG A 82 -20.40 20.33 10.39
C ARG A 82 -21.61 19.44 10.64
N ASN A 83 -22.76 20.03 10.99
CA ASN A 83 -24.03 19.31 11.18
C ASN A 83 -23.89 18.08 12.12
N ARG A 84 -23.20 18.26 13.25
CA ARG A 84 -22.91 17.20 14.24
C ARG A 84 -22.13 15.99 13.69
N ARG A 85 -21.44 16.13 12.55
CA ARG A 85 -20.63 15.08 11.93
C ARG A 85 -19.18 15.52 11.78
N PHE A 86 -18.27 14.57 11.87
CA PHE A 86 -16.87 14.74 11.53
C PHE A 86 -16.68 14.47 10.04
N HIS A 87 -16.00 15.39 9.35
CA HIS A 87 -15.62 15.29 7.95
C HIS A 87 -14.10 15.24 7.89
N LEU A 88 -13.57 14.20 7.25
CA LEU A 88 -12.14 14.00 7.04
C LEU A 88 -11.82 14.16 5.56
N LYS A 89 -10.69 14.78 5.29
CA LYS A 89 -10.07 14.79 3.97
C LYS A 89 -8.61 14.37 4.10
N ALA A 90 -8.22 13.26 3.48
CA ALA A 90 -6.82 12.89 3.36
C ALA A 90 -6.10 13.98 2.53
N THR A 91 -5.05 14.56 3.09
CA THR A 91 -4.19 15.53 2.42
C THR A 91 -3.03 14.85 1.72
N THR A 92 -2.56 13.73 2.28
CA THR A 92 -1.53 12.88 1.69
C THR A 92 -1.90 11.43 1.91
N ILE A 93 -1.68 10.58 0.90
CA ILE A 93 -1.70 9.13 1.02
C ILE A 93 -0.37 8.64 0.44
N ASP A 94 0.45 8.04 1.29
CA ASP A 94 1.70 7.42 0.90
C ASP A 94 1.49 5.91 0.82
N LEU A 95 1.56 5.36 -0.39
CA LEU A 95 1.44 3.93 -0.66
C LEU A 95 2.83 3.33 -0.88
N TYR A 96 3.10 2.19 -0.26
CA TYR A 96 4.37 1.48 -0.40
C TYR A 96 4.20 -0.03 -0.31
N GLY A 97 4.99 -0.76 -1.10
CA GLY A 97 5.09 -2.21 -1.02
C GLY A 97 6.08 -2.62 0.06
N VAL A 98 5.80 -3.75 0.72
CA VAL A 98 6.73 -4.36 1.68
C VAL A 98 6.86 -5.86 1.48
N VAL A 99 7.98 -6.41 1.93
CA VAL A 99 8.10 -7.83 2.27
C VAL A 99 7.82 -8.02 3.75
N VAL A 100 6.97 -9.00 4.08
CA VAL A 100 6.69 -9.42 5.45
C VAL A 100 7.68 -10.51 5.82
N ARG A 101 8.79 -10.10 6.44
CA ARG A 101 9.97 -10.96 6.66
C ARG A 101 9.64 -12.19 7.51
N ASP A 102 8.82 -12.02 8.52
CA ASP A 102 8.39 -13.10 9.44
C ASP A 102 7.35 -14.05 8.82
N ARG A 103 6.97 -13.84 7.56
CA ARG A 103 6.13 -14.74 6.77
C ARG A 103 6.81 -15.21 5.48
N SER A 104 8.06 -14.81 5.28
CA SER A 104 8.85 -15.16 4.10
C SER A 104 9.98 -16.10 4.52
N TRP A 105 10.18 -17.17 3.77
CA TRP A 105 11.15 -18.22 4.08
C TRP A 105 11.91 -18.66 2.83
N ASN A 106 13.13 -19.17 3.00
CA ASN A 106 13.96 -19.69 1.92
C ASN A 106 14.76 -20.90 2.42
N ARG A 107 14.58 -22.07 1.78
CA ARG A 107 15.29 -23.33 2.09
C ARG A 107 16.67 -23.42 1.46
N ALA A 108 16.96 -22.58 0.46
CA ALA A 108 18.22 -22.55 -0.26
C ALA A 108 18.80 -21.11 -0.26
N PRO A 109 19.27 -20.61 0.90
CA PRO A 109 19.75 -19.24 1.04
C PRO A 109 20.92 -18.89 0.11
N ASP A 110 21.77 -19.86 -0.21
CA ASP A 110 22.93 -19.66 -1.11
C ASP A 110 22.56 -19.70 -2.60
N ASN A 111 21.30 -20.04 -2.92
CA ASN A 111 20.82 -20.09 -4.30
C ASN A 111 20.42 -18.69 -4.78
N GLN A 112 21.39 -17.99 -5.38
CA GLN A 112 21.16 -16.61 -5.83
C GLN A 112 20.10 -16.49 -6.92
N ARG A 113 19.90 -17.54 -7.74
CA ARG A 113 18.83 -17.55 -8.73
C ARG A 113 17.45 -17.56 -8.06
N LEU A 114 17.30 -18.34 -6.99
CA LEU A 114 16.07 -18.37 -6.20
C LEU A 114 15.82 -17.02 -5.51
N LEU A 115 16.87 -16.38 -4.97
CA LEU A 115 16.74 -15.03 -4.43
C LEU A 115 16.28 -14.00 -5.48
N ASP A 116 16.81 -14.07 -6.71
CA ASP A 116 16.33 -13.20 -7.80
C ASP A 116 14.90 -13.54 -8.25
N HIS A 117 14.47 -14.79 -8.14
CA HIS A 117 13.06 -15.18 -8.37
C HIS A 117 12.14 -14.53 -7.33
N GLU A 118 12.52 -14.61 -6.06
CA GLU A 118 11.79 -13.95 -4.97
C GLU A 118 11.78 -12.41 -5.10
N GLN A 119 12.87 -11.82 -5.61
CA GLN A 119 12.88 -10.41 -6.00
C GLN A 119 11.83 -10.10 -7.07
N GLY A 120 11.60 -10.99 -8.02
CA GLY A 120 10.55 -10.86 -9.03
C GLY A 120 9.16 -10.64 -8.43
N HIS A 121 8.80 -11.39 -7.39
CA HIS A 121 7.55 -11.19 -6.66
C HIS A 121 7.47 -9.82 -5.99
N PHE A 122 8.58 -9.33 -5.43
CA PHE A 122 8.61 -7.99 -4.83
C PHE A 122 8.46 -6.88 -5.88
N ASP A 123 9.11 -7.02 -7.03
CA ASP A 123 9.00 -6.07 -8.16
C ASP A 123 7.59 -6.02 -8.74
N ILE A 124 6.88 -7.15 -8.81
CA ILE A 124 5.47 -7.18 -9.24
C ILE A 124 4.61 -6.36 -8.27
N THR A 125 4.82 -6.53 -6.96
CA THR A 125 4.09 -5.77 -5.94
C THR A 125 4.39 -4.28 -6.04
N GLU A 126 5.66 -3.89 -6.17
CA GLU A 126 6.05 -2.50 -6.33
C GLU A 126 5.48 -1.88 -7.62
N THR A 127 5.45 -2.64 -8.71
CA THR A 127 4.82 -2.19 -9.96
C THR A 127 3.37 -1.82 -9.72
N ALA A 128 2.61 -2.66 -9.02
CA ALA A 128 1.20 -2.40 -8.71
C ALA A 128 1.03 -1.22 -7.73
N ILE A 129 1.93 -1.05 -6.77
CA ILE A 129 1.96 0.13 -5.87
C ILE A 129 2.17 1.42 -6.67
N ARG A 130 3.11 1.46 -7.61
CA ARG A 130 3.35 2.64 -8.44
C ARG A 130 2.17 2.96 -9.36
N GLN A 131 1.53 1.93 -9.92
CA GLN A 131 0.27 2.09 -10.67
C GLN A 131 -0.84 2.66 -9.79
N ALA A 132 -0.98 2.18 -8.55
CA ALA A 132 -1.94 2.71 -7.59
C ALA A 132 -1.64 4.18 -7.23
N ARG A 133 -0.36 4.55 -7.07
CA ARG A 133 0.06 5.94 -6.81
C ARG A 133 -0.32 6.88 -7.96
N LEU A 134 -0.09 6.46 -9.20
CA LEU A 134 -0.53 7.22 -10.38
C LEU A 134 -2.06 7.37 -10.40
N LYS A 135 -2.79 6.28 -10.14
CA LYS A 135 -4.26 6.30 -10.11
C LYS A 135 -4.81 7.21 -9.00
N LEU A 136 -4.14 7.29 -7.84
CA LEU A 136 -4.51 8.21 -6.77
C LEU A 136 -4.42 9.69 -7.17
N GLN A 137 -3.56 10.03 -8.13
CA GLN A 137 -3.39 11.41 -8.60
C GLN A 137 -4.49 11.84 -9.58
N GLU A 138 -5.28 10.90 -10.11
CA GLU A 138 -6.39 11.23 -11.00
C GLU A 138 -7.52 11.98 -10.27
N PRO A 139 -8.19 12.95 -10.91
CA PRO A 139 -9.27 13.72 -10.29
C PRO A 139 -10.42 12.87 -9.72
N MET A 140 -10.69 11.69 -10.31
CA MET A 140 -11.73 10.77 -9.85
C MET A 140 -11.42 10.19 -8.45
N SER A 141 -10.15 10.11 -8.07
CA SER A 141 -9.69 9.60 -6.77
C SER A 141 -9.95 10.58 -5.62
N ARG A 142 -10.40 11.81 -5.91
CA ARG A 142 -10.77 12.82 -4.89
C ARG A 142 -11.87 12.37 -3.93
N ARG A 143 -12.71 11.41 -4.31
CA ARG A 143 -13.75 10.84 -3.43
C ARG A 143 -13.14 9.89 -2.39
N LEU A 144 -12.08 9.16 -2.74
CA LEU A 144 -11.40 8.22 -1.86
C LEU A 144 -10.75 8.92 -0.68
N ILE A 145 -10.21 10.12 -0.92
CA ILE A 145 -9.56 10.95 0.09
C ILE A 145 -10.56 11.70 0.99
N ARG A 146 -11.85 11.34 1.01
CA ARG A 146 -12.85 12.01 1.87
C ARG A 146 -13.72 10.98 2.59
N ALA A 147 -14.03 11.25 3.85
CA ALA A 147 -14.94 10.42 4.63
C ALA A 147 -15.72 11.26 5.66
N SER A 148 -16.85 10.73 6.15
CA SER A 148 -17.57 11.36 7.26
C SER A 148 -18.19 10.34 8.22
N GLY A 149 -18.39 10.75 9.47
CA GLY A 149 -18.98 9.91 10.52
C GLY A 149 -19.61 10.75 11.64
N ASN A 150 -20.56 10.16 12.36
CA ASN A 150 -21.11 10.75 13.58
C ASN A 150 -20.10 10.76 14.75
N THR A 151 -19.05 9.93 14.66
CA THR A 151 -17.88 9.97 15.54
C THR A 151 -16.60 10.06 14.72
N LEU A 152 -15.53 10.58 15.31
CA LEU A 152 -14.21 10.61 14.67
C LEU A 152 -13.74 9.20 14.28
N LYS A 153 -13.88 8.23 15.20
CA LYS A 153 -13.53 6.82 14.96
C LYS A 153 -14.23 6.26 13.71
N ARG A 154 -15.52 6.55 13.52
CA ARG A 154 -16.28 6.10 12.35
C ARG A 154 -15.83 6.79 11.06
N ALA A 155 -15.51 8.08 11.13
CA ALA A 155 -15.00 8.81 9.97
C ALA A 155 -13.62 8.29 9.54
N LEU A 156 -12.72 8.01 10.49
CA LEU A 156 -11.41 7.41 10.24
C LEU A 156 -11.52 6.02 9.62
N ARG A 157 -12.36 5.15 10.22
CA ARG A 157 -12.56 3.80 9.69
C ARG A 157 -13.09 3.81 8.26
N ARG A 158 -14.04 4.69 7.94
CA ARG A 158 -14.53 4.87 6.56
C ARG A 158 -13.46 5.36 5.59
N LEU A 159 -12.58 6.25 6.04
CA LEU A 159 -11.44 6.67 5.23
C LEU A 159 -10.51 5.48 4.94
N GLU A 160 -10.28 4.62 5.94
CA GLU A 160 -9.53 3.36 5.79
C GLU A 160 -10.18 2.40 4.80
N GLU A 161 -11.47 2.14 4.97
CA GLU A 161 -12.27 1.29 4.10
C GLU A 161 -12.20 1.79 2.64
N ASN A 162 -12.31 3.11 2.41
CA ASN A 162 -12.18 3.69 1.07
C ASN A 162 -10.80 3.43 0.42
N VAL A 163 -9.71 3.58 1.18
CA VAL A 163 -8.35 3.32 0.68
C VAL A 163 -8.15 1.83 0.42
N LEU A 164 -8.62 0.97 1.30
CA LEU A 164 -8.55 -0.49 1.12
C LEU A 164 -9.34 -0.93 -0.11
N GLN A 165 -10.57 -0.44 -0.30
CA GLN A 165 -11.39 -0.73 -1.46
C GLN A 165 -10.73 -0.25 -2.76
N PHE A 166 -10.06 0.90 -2.73
CA PHE A 166 -9.28 1.40 -3.86
C PHE A 166 -8.09 0.49 -4.22
N LEU A 167 -7.41 -0.07 -3.20
CA LEU A 167 -6.24 -0.94 -3.40
C LEU A 167 -6.61 -2.36 -3.85
N GLU A 168 -7.83 -2.82 -3.57
CA GLU A 168 -8.27 -4.20 -3.89
C GLU A 168 -8.04 -4.63 -5.35
N PRO A 169 -8.40 -3.85 -6.39
CA PRO A 169 -8.13 -4.25 -7.77
C PRO A 169 -6.63 -4.42 -8.06
N PHE A 170 -5.77 -3.61 -7.45
CA PHE A 170 -4.31 -3.73 -7.61
C PHE A 170 -3.77 -4.96 -6.89
N ALA A 171 -4.29 -5.25 -5.69
CA ALA A 171 -3.94 -6.46 -4.94
C ALA A 171 -4.40 -7.72 -5.68
N ALA A 172 -5.61 -7.72 -6.25
CA ALA A 172 -6.15 -8.83 -7.03
C ALA A 172 -5.32 -9.11 -8.29
N GLU A 173 -4.92 -8.06 -9.02
CA GLU A 173 -4.07 -8.20 -10.19
C GLU A 173 -2.65 -8.66 -9.82
N THR A 174 -2.10 -8.17 -8.71
CA THR A 174 -0.80 -8.62 -8.17
C THR A 174 -0.80 -10.13 -7.91
N ARG A 175 -1.86 -10.66 -7.28
CA ARG A 175 -2.01 -12.12 -7.05
C ARG A 175 -1.96 -12.91 -8.36
N LYS A 176 -2.69 -12.46 -9.39
CA LYS A 176 -2.67 -13.10 -10.72
C LYS A 176 -1.28 -13.06 -11.36
N ARG A 177 -0.59 -11.93 -11.24
CA ARG A 177 0.77 -11.75 -11.76
C ARG A 177 1.80 -12.63 -11.04
N HIS A 178 1.68 -12.82 -9.71
CA HIS A 178 2.52 -13.75 -8.97
C HIS A 178 2.32 -15.19 -9.47
N THR A 179 1.07 -15.66 -9.57
CA THR A 179 0.75 -17.00 -10.11
C THR A 179 1.27 -17.17 -11.54
N HIS A 180 1.10 -16.16 -12.39
CA HIS A 180 1.61 -16.19 -13.76
C HIS A 180 3.14 -16.27 -13.78
N TYR A 181 3.82 -15.47 -12.95
CA TYR A 181 5.27 -15.43 -12.85
C TYR A 181 5.84 -16.77 -12.37
N ASP A 182 5.28 -17.36 -11.31
CA ASP A 182 5.67 -18.70 -10.85
C ASP A 182 5.46 -19.75 -11.94
N ARG A 183 4.33 -19.70 -12.66
CA ARG A 183 4.05 -20.64 -13.75
C ARG A 183 5.05 -20.53 -14.90
N VAL A 184 5.34 -19.31 -15.36
CA VAL A 184 6.22 -19.06 -16.52
C VAL A 184 7.68 -19.37 -16.20
N THR A 185 8.12 -19.04 -14.99
CA THR A 185 9.50 -19.30 -14.55
C THR A 185 9.69 -20.71 -13.99
N GLY A 186 8.62 -21.48 -13.79
CA GLY A 186 8.69 -22.74 -13.06
C GLY A 186 9.19 -22.53 -11.63
N HIS A 187 8.77 -21.44 -10.99
CA HIS A 187 9.23 -20.97 -9.68
C HIS A 187 10.77 -20.89 -9.63
N GLY A 188 11.32 -20.10 -10.56
CA GLY A 188 12.75 -19.89 -10.75
C GLY A 188 13.49 -21.01 -11.48
N LYS A 189 12.86 -22.14 -11.85
CA LYS A 189 13.53 -23.26 -12.55
C LYS A 189 13.96 -22.94 -13.98
N ASN A 190 13.25 -22.07 -14.68
CA ASN A 190 13.51 -21.63 -16.05
C ASN A 190 14.22 -20.26 -16.04
N SER A 191 15.55 -20.28 -16.13
CA SER A 191 16.39 -19.07 -16.07
C SER A 191 16.12 -18.10 -17.21
N ALA A 192 15.90 -18.59 -18.43
CA ALA A 192 15.63 -17.74 -19.59
C ALA A 192 14.28 -17.00 -19.44
N ALA A 193 13.25 -17.70 -18.96
CA ALA A 193 11.95 -17.08 -18.69
C ALA A 193 12.02 -16.09 -17.52
N GLN A 194 12.71 -16.45 -16.43
CA GLN A 194 12.96 -15.55 -15.31
C GLN A 194 13.64 -14.27 -15.77
N HIS A 195 14.75 -14.37 -16.52
CA HIS A 195 15.47 -13.21 -17.03
C HIS A 195 14.58 -12.27 -17.86
N ARG A 196 13.77 -12.82 -18.79
CA ARG A 196 12.85 -12.01 -19.61
C ARG A 196 11.82 -11.28 -18.75
N GLU A 197 11.21 -11.96 -17.78
CA GLU A 197 10.23 -11.35 -16.90
C GLU A 197 10.86 -10.29 -15.97
N ARG A 198 12.06 -10.53 -15.44
CA ARG A 198 12.81 -9.55 -14.63
C ARG A 198 13.11 -8.29 -15.45
N MET A 199 13.53 -8.43 -16.71
CA MET A 199 13.76 -7.28 -17.60
C MET A 199 12.47 -6.50 -17.88
N ARG A 200 11.35 -7.18 -18.12
CA ARG A 200 10.03 -6.55 -18.27
C ARG A 200 9.62 -5.77 -17.02
N GLN A 201 9.76 -6.39 -15.85
CA GLN A 201 9.45 -5.76 -14.55
C GLN A 201 10.30 -4.51 -14.33
N LYS A 202 11.61 -4.58 -14.60
CA LYS A 202 12.51 -3.43 -14.52
C LYS A 202 12.07 -2.29 -15.43
N ASN A 203 11.75 -2.58 -16.69
CA ASN A 203 11.27 -1.58 -17.65
C ASN A 203 9.96 -0.93 -17.19
N ASP A 204 9.03 -1.72 -16.64
CA ASP A 204 7.78 -1.22 -16.09
C ASP A 204 8.03 -0.29 -14.89
N LEU A 205 8.89 -0.71 -13.96
CA LEU A 205 9.25 0.09 -12.79
C LEU A 205 9.90 1.41 -13.18
N ASP A 206 10.84 1.40 -14.14
CA ASP A 206 11.52 2.60 -14.63
C ASP A 206 10.55 3.56 -15.32
N ARG A 207 9.64 3.03 -16.15
CA ARG A 207 8.58 3.82 -16.79
C ARG A 207 7.67 4.47 -15.75
N LEU A 208 7.19 3.70 -14.76
CA LEU A 208 6.31 4.21 -13.71
C LEU A 208 7.02 5.23 -12.81
N ALA A 209 8.31 5.05 -12.52
CA ALA A 209 9.12 6.03 -11.80
C ALA A 209 9.21 7.36 -12.57
N LYS A 210 9.44 7.33 -13.88
CA LYS A 210 9.45 8.53 -14.72
C LYS A 210 8.10 9.25 -14.68
N GLN A 211 7.00 8.52 -14.80
CA GLN A 211 5.65 9.10 -14.73
C GLN A 211 5.37 9.75 -13.36
N LEU A 212 5.77 9.10 -12.27
CA LEU A 212 5.59 9.65 -10.91
C LEU A 212 6.42 10.92 -10.67
N ARG A 213 7.55 11.12 -11.34
CA ARG A 213 8.38 12.35 -11.22
C ARG A 213 7.81 13.55 -11.97
N VAL A 214 7.16 13.33 -13.11
CA VAL A 214 6.64 14.41 -13.98
C VAL A 214 5.36 15.04 -13.41
N LEU A 215 4.68 14.37 -12.48
CA LEU A 215 3.41 14.86 -11.95
C LEU A 215 3.62 15.99 -10.94
N PRO A 216 2.99 17.17 -11.16
CA PRO A 216 3.14 18.32 -10.28
C PRO A 216 2.52 18.03 -8.91
N GLY A 217 3.31 18.14 -7.84
CA GLY A 217 2.85 18.02 -6.46
C GLY A 217 3.56 16.98 -5.59
N THR A 218 4.47 16.18 -6.13
CA THR A 218 5.39 15.36 -5.33
C THR A 218 6.71 16.08 -5.12
N THR A 219 6.73 17.05 -4.21
CA THR A 219 7.98 17.38 -3.51
C THR A 219 8.33 16.17 -2.65
N HIS A 220 9.14 15.26 -3.20
CA HIS A 220 9.91 14.36 -2.37
C HIS A 220 10.88 15.23 -1.57
N SER A 221 10.58 15.45 -0.28
CA SER A 221 11.63 15.82 0.66
C SER A 221 12.65 14.67 0.64
N PRO A 222 13.92 14.92 0.31
CA PRO A 222 14.96 13.94 0.58
C PRO A 222 15.04 13.79 2.11
N GLU A 223 15.01 12.55 2.59
CA GLU A 223 15.54 12.19 3.91
C GLU A 223 17.07 12.18 3.84
#